data_AF-A0A1Q7G3B7-F1
#
_entry.id   AF-A0A1Q7G3B7-F1
#
_cell.length_a   1.000
_cell.length_b   1.000
_cell.length_c   1.000
_cell.angle_alpha   90.00
_cell.angle_beta   90.00
_cell.angle_gamma   90.00
#
_symmetry.space_group_name_H-M   'P 1'
#
loop_
_entity.id
_entity.type
_entity.pdbx_description
1 polymer ?
#
loop_
_entity_poly.entity_id
_entity_poly.type
_entity_poly.pdbx_seq_one_letter_code
_entity_poly.pdbx_strand_id
1 'polypeptide(L)'
;MFTDKTRVLLILSQDAVDRARVFAGRATTTLKLPVSLQIVLRALIEEGLKWADNPALLANVEAQAKAVRHIRRVARQGARPEENRWDRRSGSRQQPGGRERPRRK
;
A
#
# COMPACT_ATOMS: atom_id res chain seq x y z
N MET A 1 -13.97 6.69 -12.92
CA MET A 1 -13.41 8.02 -13.24
C MET A 1 -14.09 9.00 -12.28
N PHE A 2 -13.35 9.70 -11.42
CA PHE A 2 -13.93 10.60 -10.41
C PHE A 2 -14.25 11.94 -11.09
N THR A 3 -15.47 12.09 -11.58
CA THR A 3 -15.87 13.16 -12.50
C THR A 3 -16.27 14.46 -11.79
N ASP A 4 -16.62 14.41 -10.49
CA ASP A 4 -16.90 15.59 -9.64
C ASP A 4 -15.94 15.68 -8.47
N LYS A 5 -14.70 16.14 -8.70
CA LYS A 5 -13.71 16.32 -7.62
C LYS A 5 -13.85 17.68 -6.97
N THR A 6 -14.68 17.79 -5.94
CA THR A 6 -14.56 18.89 -4.97
C THR A 6 -13.15 18.84 -4.38
N ARG A 7 -12.38 19.92 -4.57
CA ARG A 7 -11.00 20.05 -4.04
C ARG A 7 -11.06 20.91 -2.80
N VAL A 8 -10.53 20.41 -1.69
CA VAL A 8 -10.45 21.13 -0.41
C VAL A 8 -8.98 21.34 -0.06
N LEU A 9 -8.62 22.56 0.35
CA LEU A 9 -7.33 22.87 0.94
C LEU A 9 -7.48 22.88 2.46
N LEU A 10 -6.73 22.02 3.14
CA LEU A 10 -6.66 21.99 4.59
C LEU A 10 -5.33 22.59 5.05
N ILE A 11 -5.40 23.64 5.87
CA ILE A 11 -4.23 24.25 6.51
C ILE A 11 -4.25 23.83 7.98
N LEU A 12 -3.20 23.16 8.42
CA LEU A 12 -3.03 22.67 9.78
C LEU A 12 -1.79 23.30 10.42
N SER A 13 -1.81 23.44 11.73
CA SER A 13 -0.59 23.73 12.48
C SER A 13 0.41 22.58 12.34
N GLN A 14 1.70 22.89 12.48
CA GLN A 14 2.74 21.87 12.46
C GLN A 14 2.54 20.82 13.56
N ASP A 15 2.16 21.25 14.76
CA ASP A 15 1.84 20.37 15.89
C ASP A 15 0.72 19.36 15.55
N ALA A 16 -0.34 19.79 14.85
CA ALA A 16 -1.39 18.87 14.42
C ALA A 16 -0.86 17.81 13.44
N VAL A 17 0.03 18.20 12.51
CA VAL A 17 0.67 17.26 11.58
C VAL A 17 1.62 16.31 12.31
N ASP A 18 2.36 16.79 13.30
CA ASP A 18 3.29 15.97 14.08
C ASP A 18 2.55 14.95 14.95
N ARG A 19 1.45 15.36 15.60
CA ARG A 19 0.53 14.44 16.29
C ARG A 19 -0.04 13.39 15.34
N ALA A 20 -0.39 13.77 14.12
CA ALA A 20 -0.84 12.85 13.06
C ALA A 20 0.19 11.78 12.74
N ARG A 21 1.47 12.18 12.61
CA ARG A 21 2.58 11.27 12.31
C ARG A 21 2.79 10.27 13.44
N VAL A 22 2.79 10.75 14.68
CA VAL A 22 2.92 9.88 15.87
C VAL A 22 1.73 8.92 15.96
N PHE A 23 0.51 9.40 15.69
CA PHE A 23 -0.67 8.55 15.63
C PHE A 23 -0.55 7.48 14.54
N ALA A 24 -0.13 7.84 13.33
CA ALA A 24 0.06 6.90 12.22
C ALA A 24 1.07 5.80 12.55
N GLY A 25 2.17 6.16 13.23
CA GLY A 25 3.16 5.20 13.72
C GLY A 25 2.55 4.22 14.71
N ARG A 26 1.84 4.73 15.74
CA ARG A 26 1.15 3.90 16.74
C ARG A 26 0.08 3.00 16.11
N ALA A 27 -0.75 3.53 15.22
CA ALA A 27 -1.78 2.77 14.52
C ALA A 27 -1.17 1.67 13.63
N THR A 28 -0.03 1.93 12.99
CA THR A 28 0.68 0.93 12.19
C THR A 28 1.11 -0.27 13.04
N THR A 29 1.67 0.00 14.22
CA THR A 29 2.09 -1.06 15.16
C THR A 29 0.91 -1.79 15.76
N THR A 30 -0.13 -1.08 16.18
CA THR A 30 -1.29 -1.66 16.86
C THR A 30 -2.15 -2.51 15.92
N LEU A 31 -2.46 -1.98 14.73
CA LEU A 31 -3.34 -2.64 13.77
C LEU A 31 -2.62 -3.67 12.89
N LYS A 32 -1.27 -3.69 12.90
CA LYS A 32 -0.44 -4.52 12.01
C LYS A 32 -0.79 -4.32 10.53
N LEU A 33 -1.14 -3.08 10.17
CA LEU A 33 -1.47 -2.64 8.82
C LEU A 33 -0.67 -1.38 8.50
N PRO A 34 -0.20 -1.18 7.27
CA PRO A 34 0.48 0.05 6.91
C PRO A 34 -0.51 1.23 6.93
N VAL A 35 -0.34 2.15 7.87
CA VAL A 35 -1.15 3.36 8.01
C VAL A 35 -0.32 4.56 7.57
N SER A 36 -0.75 5.27 6.53
CA SER A 36 -0.10 6.49 6.07
C SER A 36 -0.69 7.73 6.74
N LEU A 37 0.08 8.82 6.76
CA LEU A 37 -0.40 10.13 7.21
C LEU A 37 -1.68 10.56 6.48
N GLN A 38 -1.83 10.25 5.19
CA GLN A 38 -3.02 10.58 4.42
C GLN A 38 -4.29 9.88 4.93
N ILE A 39 -4.18 8.61 5.35
CA ILE A 39 -5.30 7.86 5.94
C ILE A 39 -5.73 8.54 7.25
N VAL A 40 -4.76 8.90 8.09
CA VAL A 40 -5.04 9.56 9.38
C VAL A 40 -5.68 10.92 9.17
N LEU A 41 -5.13 11.76 8.28
CA LEU A 41 -5.69 13.08 7.99
C LEU A 41 -7.09 12.99 7.39
N ARG A 42 -7.34 12.01 6.52
CA ARG A 42 -8.68 11.78 5.97
C ARG A 42 -9.68 11.37 7.06
N ALA A 43 -9.31 10.40 7.90
CA ALA A 43 -10.16 9.98 9.02
C ALA A 43 -10.41 11.15 9.98
N LEU A 44 -9.41 11.97 10.28
CA LEU A 44 -9.60 13.18 11.09
C LEU A 44 -10.62 14.14 10.47
N ILE A 45 -10.57 14.38 9.16
CA ILE A 45 -11.57 15.22 8.49
C ILE A 45 -12.98 14.63 8.66
N GLU A 46 -13.11 13.32 8.46
CA GLU A 46 -14.38 12.61 8.60
C GLU A 46 -14.91 12.65 10.05
N GLU A 47 -14.03 12.62 11.06
CA GLU A 47 -14.38 12.72 12.49
C GLU A 47 -14.42 14.17 13.02
N GLY A 48 -14.34 15.18 12.15
CA GLY A 48 -14.43 16.60 12.54
C GLY A 48 -13.20 17.17 13.23
N LEU A 49 -12.01 16.69 12.87
CA LEU A 49 -10.68 17.07 13.35
C LEU A 49 -10.48 16.88 14.88
N LYS A 50 -11.22 15.93 15.47
CA LYS A 50 -11.14 15.60 16.89
C LYS A 50 -10.02 14.59 17.16
N TRP A 51 -9.04 15.00 17.97
CA TRP A 51 -7.81 14.23 18.23
C TRP A 51 -7.83 13.39 19.51
N ALA A 52 -8.49 13.87 20.56
CA ALA A 52 -8.40 13.29 21.88
C ALA A 52 -9.33 12.07 22.00
N ASP A 53 -8.72 10.89 22.16
CA ASP A 53 -9.35 9.66 22.66
C ASP A 53 -10.68 9.26 22.00
N ASN A 54 -10.77 9.48 20.69
CA ASN A 54 -11.95 9.09 19.94
C ASN A 54 -11.78 7.66 19.39
N PRO A 55 -12.46 6.65 19.97
CA PRO A 55 -12.43 5.29 19.43
C PRO A 55 -12.95 5.24 17.98
N ALA A 56 -13.82 6.17 17.57
CA ALA A 56 -14.27 6.27 16.18
C ALA A 56 -13.13 6.64 15.22
N LEU A 57 -12.18 7.48 15.64
CA LEU A 57 -11.02 7.82 14.82
C LEU A 57 -10.18 6.58 14.50
N LEU A 58 -9.88 5.77 15.52
CA LEU A 58 -9.11 4.54 15.32
C LEU A 58 -9.87 3.53 14.44
N ALA A 59 -11.18 3.36 14.67
CA ALA A 59 -12.02 2.49 13.86
C ALA A 59 -12.06 2.92 12.38
N ASN A 60 -12.19 4.22 12.12
CA ASN A 60 -12.19 4.76 10.76
C ASN A 60 -10.82 4.57 10.08
N VAL A 61 -9.72 4.85 10.79
CA VAL A 61 -8.35 4.59 10.29
C VAL A 61 -8.16 3.11 9.95
N GLU A 62 -8.65 2.20 10.80
CA GLU A 62 -8.59 0.76 10.54
C GLU A 62 -9.41 0.38 9.28
N ALA A 63 -10.62 0.90 9.14
CA ALA A 63 -11.49 0.65 7.99
C ALA A 63 -10.82 1.09 6.67
N GLN A 64 -10.28 2.31 6.65
CA GLN A 64 -9.57 2.85 5.49
C GLN A 64 -8.29 2.06 5.18
N ALA A 65 -7.51 1.69 6.19
CA ALA A 65 -6.28 0.90 6.00
C ALA A 65 -6.60 -0.49 5.42
N LYS A 66 -7.66 -1.15 5.88
CA LYS A 66 -8.16 -2.41 5.32
C LYS A 66 -8.61 -2.23 3.86
N ALA A 67 -9.35 -1.15 3.56
CA ALA A 67 -9.78 -0.85 2.20
C ALA A 67 -8.58 -0.65 1.25
N VAL A 68 -7.58 0.14 1.65
CA VAL A 68 -6.35 0.34 0.86
C VAL A 68 -5.58 -0.97 0.66
N ARG A 69 -5.46 -1.79 1.71
CA ARG A 69 -4.82 -3.12 1.60
C ARG A 69 -5.59 -4.02 0.63
N HIS A 70 -6.92 -3.99 0.67
CA HIS A 70 -7.76 -4.75 -0.24
C HIS A 70 -7.56 -4.29 -1.69
N ILE A 71 -7.64 -2.99 -1.96
CA ILE A 71 -7.38 -2.40 -3.29
C ILE A 71 -6.01 -2.83 -3.82
N ARG A 72 -4.96 -2.75 -2.99
CA ARG A 72 -3.61 -3.19 -3.36
C ARG A 72 -3.54 -4.69 -3.64
N ARG A 73 -4.27 -5.51 -2.87
CA ARG A 73 -4.34 -6.96 -3.09
C ARG A 73 -5.02 -7.28 -4.43
N VAL A 74 -6.16 -6.68 -4.71
CA VAL A 74 -6.90 -6.88 -5.97
C VAL A 74 -6.08 -6.41 -7.17
N ALA A 75 -5.45 -5.23 -7.07
CA ALA A 75 -4.58 -4.72 -8.13
C ALA A 75 -3.43 -5.69 -8.46
N ARG A 76 -2.84 -6.35 -7.44
CA ARG A 76 -1.79 -7.37 -7.65
C ARG A 76 -2.32 -8.68 -8.24
N GLN A 77 -3.57 -9.05 -7.95
CA GLN A 77 -4.19 -10.26 -8.50
C GLN A 77 -4.62 -10.08 -9.96
N GLY A 78 -5.08 -8.89 -10.33
CA GLY A 78 -5.35 -8.50 -11.71
C GLY A 78 -4.09 -8.26 -12.54
N ALA A 79 -2.96 -7.96 -11.90
CA ALA A 79 -1.64 -7.86 -12.53
C ALA A 79 -0.89 -9.20 -12.62
N ARG A 80 -1.61 -10.33 -12.73
CA ARG A 80 -0.98 -11.55 -13.26
C ARG A 80 -0.57 -11.24 -14.70
N PRO A 81 0.69 -11.45 -15.10
CA PRO A 81 1.07 -11.22 -16.48
C PRO A 81 0.25 -12.17 -17.33
N GLU A 82 -0.51 -11.61 -18.26
CA GLU A 82 -0.89 -12.28 -19.49
C GLU A 82 0.38 -12.42 -20.36
N GLU A 83 1.44 -13.01 -19.79
CA GLU A 83 2.72 -13.23 -20.44
C GLU A 83 2.76 -14.70 -20.88
N ASN A 84 2.47 -14.85 -22.17
CA ASN A 84 2.97 -15.89 -23.06
C ASN A 84 2.32 -17.28 -22.92
N ARG A 85 1.01 -17.33 -23.25
CA ARG A 85 0.38 -18.58 -23.72
C ARG A 85 0.89 -19.03 -25.11
N TRP A 86 1.61 -18.16 -25.82
CA TRP A 86 2.08 -18.42 -27.19
C TRP A 86 3.53 -18.95 -27.28
N ASP A 87 4.38 -18.75 -26.27
CA ASP A 87 5.79 -19.19 -26.35
C ASP A 87 6.05 -20.61 -25.87
N ARG A 88 5.07 -21.27 -25.23
CA ARG A 88 5.26 -22.63 -24.72
C ARG A 88 5.08 -23.72 -25.81
N ARG A 89 4.73 -23.36 -27.05
CA ARG A 89 4.56 -24.30 -28.17
C ARG A 89 5.74 -24.33 -29.16
N SER A 90 6.82 -23.61 -28.87
CA SER A 90 8.01 -23.57 -29.71
C SER A 90 9.21 -24.13 -28.95
N GLY A 91 9.16 -25.43 -28.67
CA GLY A 91 10.27 -26.16 -28.08
C GLY A 91 11.43 -26.31 -29.08
N SER A 92 12.35 -25.35 -29.11
CA SER A 92 13.70 -25.56 -29.64
C SER A 92 14.67 -25.73 -28.47
N ARG A 93 14.96 -27.01 -28.16
CA ARG A 93 16.14 -27.37 -27.35
C ARG A 93 17.39 -26.93 -28.11
N GLN A 94 18.07 -25.88 -27.65
CA GLN A 94 19.52 -25.76 -27.80
C GLN A 94 20.11 -25.15 -26.52
N GLN A 95 20.72 -26.01 -25.72
CA GLN A 95 21.65 -25.65 -24.64
C GLN A 95 22.99 -25.23 -25.27
N PRO A 96 23.64 -24.17 -24.78
CA PRO A 96 25.08 -24.08 -24.77
C PRO A 96 25.57 -23.98 -23.32
N GLY A 97 26.43 -24.91 -22.90
CA GLY A 97 26.95 -24.90 -21.54
C GLY A 97 27.95 -26.01 -21.26
N GLY A 98 29.00 -26.08 -22.09
CA GLY A 98 30.15 -26.95 -21.84
C GLY A 98 30.82 -26.58 -20.51
N ARG A 99 30.80 -27.53 -19.57
CA ARG A 99 31.59 -27.49 -18.33
C ARG A 99 32.97 -28.09 -18.63
N GLU A 100 33.98 -27.25 -18.78
CA GLU A 100 35.37 -27.69 -18.65
C GLU A 100 35.87 -27.39 -17.24
N ARG A 101 36.24 -28.47 -16.53
CA ARG A 101 36.95 -28.46 -15.25
C ARG A 101 38.45 -28.49 -15.55
N PRO A 102 39.31 -27.65 -14.95
CA PRO A 102 40.74 -27.90 -15.02
C PRO A 102 41.15 -28.94 -13.98
N ARG A 103 41.82 -30.00 -14.46
CA ARG A 103 42.51 -31.00 -13.64
C ARG A 103 43.84 -30.42 -13.15
N ARG A 104 44.10 -30.59 -11.85
CA ARG A 104 45.44 -30.50 -11.23
C ARG A 104 46.41 -31.45 -11.92
N LYS A 105 47.61 -30.98 -12.27
CA LYS A 105 48.90 -31.58 -11.92
C LYS A 105 49.97 -30.49 -11.97
#